data_AF-A0A523QM93-F1
#
_entry.id   AF-A0A523QM93-F1
#
_cell.length_a   1.000
_cell.length_b   1.000
_cell.length_c   1.000
_cell.angle_alpha   90.00
_cell.angle_beta   90.00
_cell.angle_gamma   90.00
#
_symmetry.space_group_name_H-M   'P 1'
#
loop_
_entity.id
_entity.type
_entity.pdbx_description
1 polymer ?
#
loop_
_entity_poly.entity_id
_entity_poly.type
_entity_poly.pdbx_seq_one_letter_code
_entity_poly.pdbx_strand_id
1 'polypeptide(L)'
;MFDVTGVSYMLVSYDRGVADNPEKFRVRNRGYRAKNPEKFRAREIKYYAENREKILERRRKHRANNPDKHNPEKRKEQNREYRKSNPFRIKLLRSKQRSKKKGLAFDLDKEYLEQLWDECGGICSMTGIPMLIVSKEGTSPFVVSVDRIIPEKGYVKGNVRLISNWYNLTRRNFGDEFTHEMCQRVVEHCVPSINYGRRVGSPEGEDPAACPVVRRHYC
;
A
#
# COMPACT_ATOMS: atom_id res chain seq x y z
N MET A 1 -39.45 55.86 -6.12
CA MET A 1 -38.48 55.59 -5.04
C MET A 1 -38.54 54.11 -4.74
N PHE A 2 -37.54 53.34 -5.17
CA PHE A 2 -37.45 51.91 -4.85
C PHE A 2 -36.83 51.76 -3.46
N ASP A 3 -37.58 51.16 -2.55
CA ASP A 3 -37.26 50.99 -1.14
C ASP A 3 -36.02 50.10 -0.96
N VAL A 4 -34.90 50.72 -0.63
CA VAL A 4 -33.57 50.09 -0.45
C VAL A 4 -33.37 49.47 0.94
N THR A 5 -34.40 49.47 1.79
CA THR A 5 -34.28 49.00 3.19
C THR A 5 -34.34 47.47 3.34
N GLY A 6 -35.00 46.75 2.42
CA GLY A 6 -35.19 45.29 2.50
C GLY A 6 -33.97 44.43 2.12
N VAL A 7 -33.11 44.92 1.23
CA VAL A 7 -31.91 44.18 0.78
C VAL A 7 -30.78 44.25 1.80
N SER A 8 -30.71 45.35 2.57
CA SER A 8 -29.76 45.55 3.66
C SER A 8 -30.02 44.61 4.85
N TYR A 9 -31.29 44.40 5.22
CA TYR A 9 -31.65 43.57 6.38
C TYR A 9 -31.36 42.07 6.18
N MET A 10 -31.44 41.58 4.94
CA MET A 10 -31.24 40.15 4.60
C MET A 10 -29.75 39.75 4.57
N LEU A 11 -28.84 40.69 4.26
CA LEU A 11 -27.39 40.47 4.32
C LEU A 11 -26.86 40.52 5.77
N VAL A 12 -27.37 41.45 6.58
CA VAL A 12 -26.97 41.62 8.00
C VAL A 12 -27.42 40.43 8.88
N SER A 13 -28.56 39.80 8.57
CA SER A 13 -29.06 38.60 9.27
C SER A 13 -28.35 37.30 8.85
N TYR A 14 -27.77 37.25 7.65
CA TYR A 14 -26.97 36.12 7.17
C TYR A 14 -25.61 36.04 7.89
N ASP A 15 -25.00 37.18 8.24
CA ASP A 15 -23.71 37.23 8.92
C ASP A 15 -23.79 36.91 10.43
N ARG A 16 -24.87 37.31 11.13
CA ARG A 16 -25.06 36.98 12.56
C ARG A 16 -25.26 35.47 12.80
N GLY A 17 -26.10 34.82 12.00
CA GLY A 17 -26.39 33.37 12.17
C GLY A 17 -25.22 32.43 11.83
N VAL A 18 -24.20 32.91 11.10
CA VAL A 18 -22.96 32.14 10.80
C VAL A 18 -22.00 32.19 11.99
N ALA A 19 -21.95 33.32 12.69
CA ALA A 19 -21.13 33.49 13.90
C ALA A 19 -21.68 32.66 15.07
N ASP A 20 -23.00 32.59 15.22
CA ASP A 20 -23.65 31.93 16.36
C ASP A 20 -23.66 30.39 16.27
N ASN A 21 -23.66 29.81 15.05
CA ASN A 21 -23.58 28.34 14.87
C ASN A 21 -22.95 27.93 13.52
N PRO A 22 -21.61 27.97 13.41
CA PRO A 22 -20.90 27.72 12.15
C PRO A 22 -21.02 26.27 11.66
N GLU A 23 -21.21 25.29 12.55
CA GLU A 23 -21.34 23.88 12.18
C GLU A 23 -22.70 23.59 11.53
N LYS A 24 -23.80 24.07 12.13
CA LYS A 24 -25.16 23.96 11.57
C LYS A 24 -25.24 24.59 10.18
N PHE A 25 -24.59 25.73 9.99
CA PHE A 25 -24.50 26.39 8.69
C PHE A 25 -23.71 25.55 7.66
N ARG A 26 -22.57 24.97 8.06
CA ARG A 26 -21.76 24.09 7.19
C ARG A 26 -22.52 22.84 6.75
N VAL A 27 -23.24 22.18 7.66
CA VAL A 27 -24.06 21.00 7.36
C VAL A 27 -25.19 21.36 6.39
N ARG A 28 -25.92 22.45 6.66
CA ARG A 28 -26.99 22.96 5.80
C ARG A 28 -26.47 23.29 4.39
N ASN A 29 -25.36 24.01 4.28
CA ASN A 29 -24.77 24.38 2.99
C ASN A 29 -24.24 23.16 2.22
N ARG A 30 -23.67 22.17 2.93
CA ARG A 30 -23.27 20.89 2.32
C ARG A 30 -24.47 20.17 1.72
N GLY A 31 -25.58 20.08 2.47
CA GLY A 31 -26.84 19.50 1.99
C GLY A 31 -27.43 20.25 0.80
N TYR A 32 -27.45 21.58 0.83
CA TYR A 32 -27.93 22.40 -0.28
C TYR A 32 -27.09 22.25 -1.56
N ARG A 33 -25.76 22.20 -1.43
CA ARG A 33 -24.83 21.93 -2.55
C ARG A 33 -25.03 20.54 -3.16
N ALA A 34 -25.22 19.52 -2.31
CA ALA A 34 -25.47 18.16 -2.77
C ALA A 34 -26.80 18.02 -3.54
N LYS A 35 -27.83 18.78 -3.16
CA LYS A 35 -29.13 18.82 -3.85
C LYS A 35 -29.15 19.66 -5.14
N ASN A 36 -28.14 20.51 -5.36
CA ASN A 36 -28.09 21.43 -6.51
C ASN A 36 -26.73 21.37 -7.26
N PRO A 37 -26.20 20.19 -7.59
CA PRO A 37 -24.82 20.04 -8.06
C PRO A 37 -24.57 20.78 -9.39
N GLU A 38 -25.55 20.75 -10.30
CA GLU A 38 -25.42 21.38 -11.62
C GLU A 38 -25.34 22.90 -11.54
N LYS A 39 -26.17 23.52 -10.68
CA LYS A 39 -26.15 24.97 -10.45
C LYS A 39 -24.78 25.45 -9.96
N PHE A 40 -24.16 24.71 -9.05
CA PHE A 40 -22.83 25.05 -8.54
C PHE A 40 -21.75 24.80 -9.58
N ARG A 41 -21.82 23.71 -10.35
CA ARG A 41 -20.89 23.46 -11.47
C ARG A 41 -20.97 24.55 -12.53
N ALA A 42 -22.16 24.95 -12.95
CA ALA A 42 -22.35 26.03 -13.93
C ALA A 42 -21.78 27.37 -13.44
N ARG A 43 -22.00 27.70 -12.16
CA ARG A 43 -21.40 28.86 -11.52
C ARG A 43 -19.87 28.78 -11.47
N GLU A 44 -19.31 27.62 -11.15
CA GLU A 44 -17.86 27.40 -11.13
C GLU A 44 -17.27 27.54 -12.53
N ILE A 45 -17.88 26.92 -13.55
CA ILE A 45 -17.45 27.03 -14.95
C ILE A 45 -17.42 28.51 -15.39
N LYS A 46 -18.50 29.24 -15.14
CA LYS A 46 -18.59 30.68 -15.47
C LYS A 46 -17.49 31.48 -14.74
N TYR A 47 -17.34 31.28 -13.44
CA TYR A 47 -16.30 31.94 -12.65
C TYR A 47 -14.89 31.63 -13.17
N TYR A 48 -14.59 30.37 -13.48
CA TYR A 48 -13.30 29.96 -14.02
C TYR A 48 -13.04 30.54 -15.41
N ALA A 49 -14.06 30.63 -16.27
CA ALA A 49 -13.93 31.25 -17.60
C ALA A 49 -13.63 32.75 -17.49
N GLU A 50 -14.39 33.47 -16.67
CA GLU A 50 -14.25 34.93 -16.46
C GLU A 50 -12.95 35.30 -15.71
N ASN A 51 -12.40 34.40 -14.89
CA ASN A 51 -11.22 34.67 -14.06
C ASN A 51 -9.99 33.82 -14.44
N ARG A 52 -10.01 33.16 -15.60
CA ARG A 52 -8.99 32.18 -16.01
C ARG A 52 -7.58 32.72 -15.87
N GLU A 53 -7.32 33.89 -16.45
CA GLU A 53 -5.98 34.49 -16.45
C GLU A 53 -5.52 34.85 -15.04
N LYS A 54 -6.38 35.48 -14.23
CA LYS A 54 -6.07 35.81 -12.82
C LYS A 54 -5.76 34.56 -11.99
N ILE A 55 -6.48 33.47 -12.24
CA ILE A 55 -6.26 32.17 -11.57
C ILE A 55 -4.92 31.56 -12.01
N LEU A 56 -4.61 31.59 -13.30
CA LEU A 56 -3.35 31.09 -13.84
C LEU A 56 -2.16 31.91 -13.33
N GLU A 57 -2.27 33.24 -13.32
CA GLU A 57 -1.23 34.13 -12.81
C GLU A 57 -0.98 33.91 -11.31
N ARG A 58 -2.05 33.76 -10.51
CA ARG A 58 -1.92 33.38 -9.09
C ARG A 58 -1.21 32.04 -8.93
N ARG A 59 -1.52 31.03 -9.76
CA ARG A 59 -0.85 29.72 -9.73
C ARG A 59 0.61 29.84 -10.14
N ARG A 60 0.94 30.67 -11.14
CA ARG A 60 2.32 30.95 -11.58
C ARG A 60 3.13 31.58 -10.45
N LYS A 61 2.61 32.66 -9.84
CA LYS A 61 3.23 33.30 -8.67
C LYS A 61 3.39 32.33 -7.50
N HIS A 62 2.38 31.51 -7.21
CA HIS A 62 2.48 30.51 -6.14
C HIS A 62 3.60 29.48 -6.40
N ARG A 63 3.73 28.99 -7.64
CA ARG A 63 4.81 28.06 -8.02
C ARG A 63 6.18 28.72 -7.93
N ALA A 64 6.31 29.95 -8.43
CA ALA A 64 7.55 30.73 -8.37
C ALA A 64 7.98 31.03 -6.93
N ASN A 65 7.03 31.31 -6.04
CA ASN A 65 7.29 31.61 -4.63
C ASN A 65 7.43 30.35 -3.75
N ASN A 66 7.12 29.16 -4.28
CA ASN A 66 7.25 27.89 -3.55
C ASN A 66 7.98 26.83 -4.41
N PRO A 67 9.20 27.13 -4.90
CA PRO A 67 9.92 26.23 -5.80
C PRO A 67 10.21 24.89 -5.12
N ASP A 68 10.59 24.91 -3.84
CA ASP A 68 10.84 23.75 -2.99
C ASP A 68 9.62 22.82 -2.83
N LYS A 69 8.42 23.39 -2.73
CA LYS A 69 7.18 22.62 -2.58
C LYS A 69 6.83 21.86 -3.85
N HIS A 70 7.29 22.36 -4.99
CA HIS A 70 7.11 21.75 -6.30
C HIS A 70 8.37 21.06 -6.83
N ASN A 71 9.46 21.02 -6.04
CA ASN A 71 10.69 20.34 -6.40
C ASN A 71 10.44 18.81 -6.47
N PRO A 72 10.60 18.19 -7.66
CA PRO A 72 10.31 16.78 -7.84
C PRO A 72 11.26 15.87 -7.04
N GLU A 73 12.54 16.24 -6.89
CA GLU A 73 13.53 15.45 -6.15
C GLU A 73 13.26 15.49 -4.66
N LYS A 74 12.95 16.67 -4.10
CA LYS A 74 12.57 16.81 -2.68
C LYS A 74 11.33 15.95 -2.36
N ARG A 75 10.33 15.96 -3.24
CA ARG A 75 9.13 15.13 -3.10
C ARG A 75 9.44 13.63 -3.22
N LYS A 76 10.37 13.25 -4.09
CA LYS A 76 10.81 11.86 -4.25
C LYS A 76 11.49 11.35 -2.99
N GLU A 77 12.36 12.16 -2.39
CA GLU A 77 13.05 11.81 -1.13
C GLU A 77 12.07 11.73 0.04
N GLN A 78 11.18 12.71 0.19
CA GLN A 78 10.12 12.67 1.20
C GLN A 78 9.25 11.41 1.08
N ASN A 79 8.89 11.03 -0.15
CA ASN A 79 8.13 9.80 -0.41
C ASN A 79 8.94 8.53 -0.08
N ARG A 80 10.26 8.53 -0.35
CA ARG A 80 11.15 7.42 -0.02
C ARG A 80 11.23 7.24 1.50
N GLU A 81 11.43 8.32 2.23
CA GLU A 81 11.48 8.32 3.69
C GLU A 81 10.14 7.92 4.31
N TYR A 82 9.03 8.45 3.79
CA TYR A 82 7.68 8.06 4.22
C TYR A 82 7.45 6.55 4.04
N ARG A 83 7.86 5.97 2.90
CA ARG A 83 7.71 4.53 2.65
C ARG A 83 8.57 3.68 3.58
N LYS A 84 9.75 4.16 3.94
CA LYS A 84 10.69 3.47 4.85
C LYS A 84 10.16 3.47 6.28
N SER A 85 9.67 4.61 6.75
CA SER A 85 9.12 4.79 8.10
C SER A 85 7.74 4.18 8.29
N ASN A 86 6.96 4.00 7.21
CA ASN A 86 5.57 3.51 7.29
C ASN A 86 5.34 2.23 6.45
N PRO A 87 6.09 1.15 6.66
CA PRO A 87 6.07 0.00 5.77
C PRO A 87 4.72 -0.74 5.74
N PHE A 88 4.10 -1.00 6.88
CA PHE A 88 2.80 -1.68 6.96
C PHE A 88 1.68 -0.82 6.38
N ARG A 89 1.74 0.50 6.55
CA ARG A 89 0.81 1.43 5.89
C ARG A 89 0.90 1.32 4.37
N ILE A 90 2.11 1.26 3.82
CA ILE A 90 2.31 1.08 2.38
C ILE A 90 1.79 -0.29 1.90
N LYS A 91 2.07 -1.36 2.64
CA LYS A 91 1.56 -2.71 2.32
C LYS A 91 0.04 -2.74 2.35
N LEU A 92 -0.59 -2.13 3.35
CA LEU A 92 -2.04 -2.00 3.48
C LEU A 92 -2.67 -1.29 2.26
N LEU A 93 -2.11 -0.14 1.88
CA LEU A 93 -2.60 0.63 0.72
C LEU A 93 -2.48 -0.18 -0.58
N ARG A 94 -1.38 -0.91 -0.76
CA ARG A 94 -1.18 -1.80 -1.91
C ARG A 94 -2.17 -2.97 -1.92
N SER A 95 -2.43 -3.59 -0.77
CA SER A 95 -3.46 -4.65 -0.63
C SER A 95 -4.85 -4.10 -0.96
N LYS A 96 -5.20 -2.91 -0.46
CA LYS A 96 -6.47 -2.24 -0.78
C LYS A 96 -6.63 -1.96 -2.28
N GLN A 97 -5.58 -1.45 -2.91
CA GLN A 97 -5.56 -1.20 -4.36
C GLN A 97 -5.75 -2.51 -5.15
N ARG A 98 -5.05 -3.58 -4.77
CA ARG A 98 -5.20 -4.91 -5.39
C ARG A 98 -6.60 -5.46 -5.23
N SER A 99 -7.18 -5.32 -4.04
CA SER A 99 -8.55 -5.76 -3.75
C SER A 99 -9.56 -5.05 -4.64
N LYS A 100 -9.47 -3.72 -4.71
CA LYS A 100 -10.35 -2.90 -5.57
C LYS A 100 -10.23 -3.28 -7.04
N LYS A 101 -9.00 -3.50 -7.54
CA LYS A 101 -8.76 -3.90 -8.95
C LYS A 101 -9.39 -5.24 -9.29
N LYS A 102 -9.46 -6.17 -8.32
CA LYS A 102 -9.97 -7.53 -8.50
C LYS A 102 -11.41 -7.73 -8.01
N GLY A 103 -12.07 -6.69 -7.50
CA GLY A 103 -13.42 -6.81 -6.92
C GLY A 103 -13.48 -7.69 -5.66
N LEU A 104 -12.39 -7.77 -4.89
CA LEU A 104 -12.31 -8.62 -3.70
C LEU A 104 -12.64 -7.87 -2.41
N ALA A 105 -13.15 -8.58 -1.42
CA ALA A 105 -13.39 -8.04 -0.07
C ALA A 105 -12.09 -7.52 0.57
N PHE A 106 -12.21 -6.42 1.31
CA PHE A 106 -11.11 -5.78 2.02
C PHE A 106 -11.57 -5.32 3.40
N ASP A 107 -10.98 -5.90 4.43
CA ASP A 107 -11.19 -5.55 5.84
C ASP A 107 -9.86 -5.74 6.58
N LEU A 108 -8.87 -4.92 6.24
CA LEU A 108 -7.61 -4.86 6.99
C LEU A 108 -7.37 -3.43 7.45
N ASP A 109 -6.74 -3.29 8.61
CA ASP A 109 -6.17 -2.05 9.14
C ASP A 109 -4.65 -2.21 9.35
N LYS A 110 -3.97 -1.16 9.79
CA LYS A 110 -2.52 -1.16 9.94
C LYS A 110 -2.12 -2.00 11.15
N GLU A 111 -2.89 -1.85 12.22
CA GLU A 111 -2.71 -2.43 13.54
C GLU A 111 -2.75 -3.97 13.46
N TYR A 112 -3.68 -4.51 12.68
CA TYR A 112 -3.76 -5.95 12.43
C TYR A 112 -2.53 -6.50 11.70
N LEU A 113 -1.95 -5.76 10.75
CA LEU A 113 -0.72 -6.20 10.08
C LEU A 113 0.51 -6.15 11.00
N GLU A 114 0.55 -5.20 11.92
CA GLU A 114 1.59 -5.09 12.94
C GLU A 114 1.47 -6.23 13.96
N GLN A 115 0.25 -6.53 14.42
CA GLN A 115 -0.03 -7.68 15.26
C GLN A 115 0.44 -8.99 14.60
N LEU A 116 0.10 -9.24 13.33
CA LEU A 116 0.56 -10.43 12.61
C LEU A 116 2.09 -10.52 12.51
N TRP A 117 2.77 -9.38 12.43
CA TRP A 117 4.23 -9.33 12.38
C TRP A 117 4.85 -9.71 13.72
N ASP A 118 4.29 -9.20 14.81
CA ASP A 118 4.73 -9.48 16.17
C ASP A 118 4.47 -10.96 16.51
N GLU A 119 3.28 -11.49 16.15
CA GLU A 119 2.92 -12.91 16.32
C GLU A 119 3.87 -13.85 15.56
N CYS A 120 4.28 -13.49 14.34
CA CYS A 120 5.20 -14.31 13.55
C CYS A 120 6.68 -14.07 13.92
N GLY A 121 7.00 -13.12 14.80
CA GLY A 121 8.37 -12.77 15.18
C GLY A 121 9.25 -12.33 14.00
N GLY A 122 8.65 -11.81 12.92
CA GLY A 122 9.35 -11.52 11.67
C GLY A 122 9.83 -12.75 10.89
N ILE A 123 9.37 -13.95 11.22
CA ILE A 123 9.72 -15.21 10.54
C ILE A 123 8.60 -15.60 9.58
N CYS A 124 8.97 -16.03 8.37
CA CYS A 124 8.00 -16.51 7.39
C CYS A 124 7.35 -17.82 7.86
N SER A 125 6.02 -17.85 7.98
CA SER A 125 5.27 -19.03 8.45
C SER A 125 5.42 -20.26 7.56
N MET A 126 5.80 -20.09 6.29
CA MET A 126 5.89 -21.18 5.31
C MET A 126 7.33 -21.69 5.11
N THR A 127 8.33 -20.83 5.29
CA THR A 127 9.72 -21.17 4.98
C THR A 127 10.65 -21.11 6.18
N GLY A 128 10.22 -20.57 7.33
CA GLY A 128 11.08 -20.36 8.50
C GLY A 128 12.17 -19.31 8.31
N ILE A 129 12.18 -18.58 7.18
CA ILE A 129 13.22 -17.59 6.87
C ILE A 129 12.89 -16.27 7.59
N PRO A 130 13.89 -15.63 8.22
CA PRO A 130 13.75 -14.26 8.72
C PRO A 130 13.41 -13.28 7.58
N MET A 131 12.32 -12.54 7.74
CA MET A 131 11.82 -11.62 6.73
C MET A 131 12.35 -10.20 6.95
N LEU A 132 12.43 -9.45 5.86
CA LEU A 132 12.72 -8.02 5.84
C LEU A 132 11.41 -7.24 5.72
N ILE A 133 11.23 -6.21 6.54
CA ILE A 133 10.05 -5.34 6.40
C ILE A 133 10.13 -4.52 5.09
N VAL A 134 11.32 -3.96 4.82
CA VAL A 134 11.64 -3.14 3.65
C VAL A 134 12.97 -3.63 3.04
N SER A 135 13.07 -3.66 1.71
CA SER A 135 14.34 -3.94 1.03
C SER A 135 15.25 -2.71 1.07
N LYS A 136 16.57 -2.91 1.22
CA LYS A 136 17.55 -1.84 1.02
C LYS A 136 17.56 -1.36 -0.44
N GLU A 137 17.50 -2.31 -1.37
CA GLU A 137 17.53 -2.08 -2.81
C GLU A 137 16.62 -3.07 -3.55
N GLY A 138 15.98 -2.60 -4.63
CA GLY A 138 15.18 -3.44 -5.52
C GLY A 138 14.10 -4.29 -4.83
N THR A 139 13.71 -5.37 -5.51
CA THR A 139 12.82 -6.39 -4.96
C THR A 139 13.67 -7.51 -4.35
N SER A 140 13.52 -7.75 -3.04
CA SER A 140 14.21 -8.84 -2.37
C SER A 140 13.27 -10.03 -2.11
N PRO A 141 13.75 -11.28 -2.24
CA PRO A 141 12.97 -12.48 -1.94
C PRO A 141 12.54 -12.56 -0.46
N PHE A 142 13.30 -11.92 0.43
CA PHE A 142 13.07 -11.98 1.87
C PHE A 142 12.14 -10.90 2.38
N VAL A 143 11.70 -9.96 1.54
CA VAL A 143 10.75 -8.93 1.96
C VAL A 143 9.41 -9.55 2.32
N VAL A 144 8.81 -9.12 3.42
CA VAL A 144 7.49 -9.60 3.84
C VAL A 144 6.41 -9.20 2.83
N SER A 145 5.56 -10.16 2.48
CA SER A 145 4.40 -10.00 1.63
C SER A 145 3.13 -10.30 2.42
N VAL A 146 2.05 -9.60 2.07
CA VAL A 146 0.70 -9.84 2.59
C VAL A 146 0.01 -10.81 1.63
N ASP A 147 -0.10 -12.06 2.05
CA ASP A 147 -0.64 -13.18 1.28
C ASP A 147 -2.06 -13.52 1.74
N ARG A 148 -2.89 -13.99 0.80
CA ARG A 148 -4.28 -14.39 1.08
C ARG A 148 -4.30 -15.91 1.20
N ILE A 149 -4.72 -16.45 2.32
CA ILE A 149 -4.78 -17.90 2.53
C ILE A 149 -5.73 -18.52 1.50
N ILE A 150 -6.98 -18.03 1.45
CA ILE A 150 -7.96 -18.37 0.41
C ILE A 150 -8.06 -17.17 -0.55
N PRO A 151 -7.58 -17.28 -1.81
CA PRO A 151 -7.50 -16.15 -2.74
C PRO A 151 -8.84 -15.42 -2.96
N GLU A 152 -9.94 -16.17 -3.00
CA GLU A 152 -11.29 -15.71 -3.32
C GLU A 152 -11.90 -14.86 -2.20
N LYS A 153 -11.55 -15.14 -0.95
CA LYS A 153 -12.04 -14.41 0.24
C LYS A 153 -11.44 -13.00 0.37
N GLY A 154 -10.43 -12.66 -0.44
CA GLY A 154 -9.83 -11.32 -0.45
C GLY A 154 -8.95 -11.04 0.77
N TYR A 155 -8.73 -9.75 1.05
CA TYR A 155 -7.87 -9.28 2.14
C TYR A 155 -8.72 -8.95 3.36
N VAL A 156 -9.10 -9.96 4.13
CA VAL A 156 -9.92 -9.82 5.35
C VAL A 156 -9.19 -10.43 6.54
N LYS A 157 -9.46 -9.93 7.76
CA LYS A 157 -8.89 -10.50 8.99
C LYS A 157 -9.19 -12.01 9.05
N GLY A 158 -8.20 -12.80 9.44
CA GLY A 158 -8.26 -14.26 9.49
C GLY A 158 -8.04 -14.98 8.14
N ASN A 159 -8.04 -14.27 7.00
CA ASN A 159 -7.71 -14.84 5.69
C ASN A 159 -6.34 -14.39 5.15
N VAL A 160 -5.51 -13.80 6.00
CA VAL A 160 -4.25 -13.19 5.60
C VAL A 160 -3.13 -13.69 6.48
N ARG A 161 -1.95 -13.89 5.88
CA ARG A 161 -0.71 -14.23 6.57
C ARG A 161 0.46 -13.43 6.03
N LEU A 162 1.52 -13.34 6.83
CA LEU A 162 2.79 -12.71 6.43
C LEU A 162 3.78 -13.80 6.03
N ILE A 163 4.23 -13.73 4.77
CA ILE A 163 5.17 -14.69 4.20
C ILE A 163 6.27 -13.97 3.41
N SER A 164 7.36 -14.67 3.11
CA SER A 164 8.42 -14.14 2.26
C SER A 164 7.89 -13.87 0.86
N ASN A 165 8.39 -12.81 0.23
CA ASN A 165 8.04 -12.47 -1.14
C ASN A 165 8.38 -13.61 -2.10
N TRP A 166 9.46 -14.35 -1.84
CA TRP A 166 9.80 -15.56 -2.57
C TRP A 166 8.66 -16.59 -2.53
N TYR A 167 8.20 -16.99 -1.34
CA TYR A 167 7.14 -17.98 -1.22
C TYR A 167 5.84 -17.49 -1.87
N ASN A 168 5.49 -16.21 -1.68
CA ASN A 168 4.31 -15.61 -2.29
C ASN A 168 4.35 -15.65 -3.83
N LEU A 169 5.52 -15.46 -4.43
CA LEU A 169 5.71 -15.50 -5.88
C LEU A 169 5.67 -16.93 -6.43
N THR A 170 6.29 -17.89 -5.72
CA THR A 170 6.28 -19.31 -6.09
C THR A 170 4.87 -19.89 -6.01
N ARG A 171 4.18 -19.63 -4.89
CA ARG A 171 2.83 -20.13 -4.62
C ARG A 171 1.79 -19.61 -5.61
N ARG A 172 1.78 -18.29 -5.84
CA ARG A 172 0.87 -17.59 -6.75
C ARG A 172 -0.57 -18.10 -6.68
N ASN A 173 -1.05 -18.80 -7.72
CA ASN A 173 -2.39 -19.39 -7.79
C ASN A 173 -2.36 -20.92 -7.74
N PHE A 174 -1.20 -21.55 -7.53
CA PHE A 174 -1.06 -23.00 -7.54
C PHE A 174 -1.44 -23.64 -6.20
N GLY A 175 -1.49 -22.86 -5.12
CA GLY A 175 -1.80 -23.36 -3.77
C GLY A 175 -0.54 -23.78 -3.00
N ASP A 176 -0.72 -24.05 -1.70
CA ASP A 176 0.40 -24.39 -0.82
C ASP A 176 0.86 -25.83 -1.05
N GLU A 177 -0.09 -26.74 -1.24
CA GLU A 177 0.12 -28.18 -1.43
C GLU A 177 1.01 -28.44 -2.64
N PHE A 178 0.64 -27.88 -3.79
CA PHE A 178 1.44 -27.99 -5.01
C PHE A 178 2.82 -27.35 -4.86
N THR A 179 2.90 -26.22 -4.16
CA THR A 179 4.19 -25.54 -3.93
C THR A 179 5.13 -26.41 -3.09
N HIS A 180 4.61 -27.03 -2.03
CA HIS A 180 5.38 -27.95 -1.20
C HIS A 180 5.83 -29.19 -1.97
N GLU A 181 4.92 -29.76 -2.76
CA GLU A 181 5.20 -30.91 -3.61
C GLU A 181 6.33 -30.63 -4.62
N MET A 182 6.31 -29.45 -5.26
CA MET A 182 7.39 -29.04 -6.17
C MET A 182 8.71 -28.80 -5.44
N CYS A 183 8.67 -28.20 -4.25
CA CYS A 183 9.86 -28.04 -3.41
C CYS A 183 10.47 -29.39 -3.03
N GLN A 184 9.66 -30.39 -2.67
CA GLN A 184 10.12 -31.74 -2.37
C GLN A 184 10.79 -32.40 -3.58
N ARG A 185 10.16 -32.33 -4.76
CA ARG A 185 10.77 -32.84 -6.00
C ARG A 185 12.10 -32.18 -6.33
N VAL A 186 12.24 -30.86 -6.09
CA VAL A 186 13.53 -30.18 -6.28
C VAL A 186 14.57 -30.73 -5.32
N VAL A 187 14.23 -30.98 -4.06
CA VAL A 187 15.16 -31.59 -3.10
C VAL A 187 15.56 -33.00 -3.56
N GLU A 188 14.58 -33.84 -3.92
CA GLU A 188 14.79 -35.22 -4.36
C GLU A 188 15.60 -35.33 -5.66
N HIS A 189 15.35 -34.44 -6.62
CA HIS A 189 16.00 -34.48 -7.93
C HIS A 189 17.34 -33.73 -7.95
N CYS A 190 17.43 -32.59 -7.27
CA CYS A 190 18.58 -31.70 -7.37
C CYS A 190 19.64 -31.90 -6.29
N VAL A 191 19.36 -32.63 -5.20
CA VAL A 191 20.29 -32.79 -4.08
C VAL A 191 20.82 -34.22 -4.01
N PRO A 192 21.94 -34.55 -4.69
CA PRO A 192 22.78 -35.64 -4.23
C PRO A 192 23.40 -35.21 -2.90
N SER A 193 22.96 -35.82 -1.79
CA SER A 193 23.62 -35.80 -0.47
C SER A 193 24.22 -34.45 -0.03
N ILE A 194 23.42 -33.40 0.16
CA ILE A 194 23.83 -32.31 1.06
C ILE A 194 23.60 -32.83 2.49
N ASN A 195 24.63 -33.46 3.05
CA ASN A 195 24.72 -33.69 4.48
C ASN A 195 24.69 -32.32 5.16
N TYR A 196 23.54 -31.93 5.72
CA TYR A 196 23.49 -30.87 6.74
C TYR A 196 24.18 -31.42 7.99
N GLY A 197 25.51 -31.44 7.96
CA GLY A 197 26.37 -31.89 9.02
C GLY A 197 26.06 -31.13 10.30
N ARG A 198 25.53 -31.89 11.27
CA ARG A 198 25.49 -31.56 12.69
C ARG A 198 26.93 -31.17 13.09
N ARG A 199 27.21 -29.87 13.23
CA ARG A 199 28.51 -29.39 13.75
C ARG A 199 28.63 -29.78 15.21
N VAL A 200 29.32 -30.90 15.48
CA VAL A 200 29.91 -31.20 16.79
C VAL A 200 31.16 -32.04 16.56
N GLY A 201 32.32 -31.50 16.93
CA GLY A 201 33.55 -32.25 17.24
C GLY A 201 34.40 -32.74 16.05
N SER A 202 35.69 -32.40 16.11
CA SER A 202 36.85 -32.82 15.28
C SER A 202 37.12 -34.36 15.25
N PRO A 203 38.25 -34.83 14.69
CA PRO A 203 38.80 -34.71 13.33
C PRO A 203 39.07 -36.09 12.69
N GLU A 204 39.51 -36.06 11.43
CA GLU A 204 40.18 -37.14 10.67
C GLU A 204 39.33 -38.30 10.13
N GLY A 205 39.61 -38.63 8.86
CA GLY A 205 39.41 -39.97 8.33
C GLY A 205 38.21 -40.16 7.40
N GLU A 206 38.55 -40.50 6.15
CA GLU A 206 37.76 -41.32 5.21
C GLU A 206 36.76 -40.60 4.28
N ASP A 207 37.20 -40.51 3.03
CA ASP A 207 36.43 -40.28 1.82
C ASP A 207 35.77 -41.60 1.38
N PRO A 208 34.44 -41.65 1.20
CA PRO A 208 33.86 -42.67 0.35
C PRO A 208 33.01 -42.06 -0.77
N ALA A 209 33.41 -42.43 -1.99
CA ALA A 209 32.61 -42.50 -3.20
C ALA A 209 32.11 -41.17 -3.78
N ALA A 210 32.92 -40.63 -4.70
CA ALA A 210 32.50 -39.73 -5.76
C ALA A 210 31.22 -40.27 -6.46
N CYS A 211 30.09 -39.61 -6.18
CA CYS A 211 28.84 -39.82 -6.90
C CYS A 211 29.06 -39.38 -8.37
N PRO A 212 28.47 -40.07 -9.37
CA PRO A 212 28.71 -39.74 -10.75
C PRO A 212 28.17 -38.33 -11.00
N VAL A 213 29.04 -37.43 -11.45
CA VAL A 213 28.66 -36.12 -11.97
C VAL A 213 27.72 -36.38 -13.14
N VAL A 214 26.42 -36.41 -12.87
CA VAL A 214 25.40 -36.33 -13.91
C VAL A 214 25.67 -34.99 -14.58
N ARG A 215 26.27 -35.02 -15.78
CA ARG A 215 26.40 -33.84 -16.62
C ARG A 215 24.98 -33.32 -16.82
N ARG A 216 24.57 -32.37 -15.99
CA ARG A 216 23.32 -31.64 -16.17
C ARG A 216 23.53 -30.80 -17.42
N HIS A 217 23.18 -31.39 -18.57
CA HIS A 217 22.78 -30.59 -19.71
C HIS A 217 21.57 -29.80 -19.21
N TYR A 218 21.81 -28.54 -18.85
CA TYR A 218 20.75 -27.56 -18.75
C TYR A 218 20.10 -27.51 -20.15
N CYS A 219 19.00 -28.24 -20.34
CA CYS A 219 18.13 -28.02 -21.48
C CYS A 219 17.54 -26.61 -21.39
#